data_AF-A0A6S7IFT4-F1
#
_entry.id   AF-A0A6S7IFT4-F1
#
_cell.length_a   1.000
_cell.length_b   1.000
_cell.length_c   1.000
_cell.angle_alpha   90.00
_cell.angle_beta   90.00
_cell.angle_gamma   90.00
#
_symmetry.space_group_name_H-M   'P 1'
#
loop_
_entity.id
_entity.type
_entity.pdbx_description
1 polymer ?
#
loop_
_entity_poly.entity_id
_entity_poly.type
_entity_poly.pdbx_seq_one_letter_code
_entity_poly.pdbx_strand_id
1 'polypeptide(L)'
;MLAEPRAPKEDPDKDTRKAFKSLPVLQLFKHHLKDFEGGSRKPQVAKDHTRRVCRLLYEIDDHPSSVKPLWDSNNINYLKNNFFKGNDLLGEEEKRQPTTLKAYIGSLRLFFQFVIARQEEIRKLEDFGDADLRLVNSAMARLETWPKALADAMNKRKADIRLRDVDEKLCVKDYEAFFHSQRD
;
A
#
# COMPACT_ATOMS: atom_id res chain seq x y z
N MET A 1 -2.60 -26.61 -18.69
CA MET A 1 -2.13 -25.39 -19.37
C MET A 1 -1.29 -24.61 -18.37
N LEU A 2 0.02 -24.53 -18.62
CA LEU A 2 0.96 -23.81 -17.76
C LEU A 2 0.92 -22.33 -18.16
N ALA A 3 0.68 -21.44 -17.21
CA ALA A 3 0.68 -20.00 -17.45
C ALA A 3 2.10 -19.53 -17.77
N GLU A 4 2.25 -18.81 -18.88
CA GLU A 4 3.53 -18.23 -19.31
C GLU A 4 4.05 -17.18 -18.31
N PRO A 5 5.37 -17.07 -18.12
CA PRO A 5 5.97 -16.05 -17.28
C PRO A 5 5.77 -14.66 -17.91
N ARG A 6 5.12 -13.75 -17.17
CA ARG A 6 4.90 -12.36 -17.60
C ARG A 6 6.24 -11.64 -17.77
N ALA A 7 6.39 -10.94 -18.89
CA ALA A 7 7.55 -10.12 -19.20
C ALA A 7 7.79 -9.01 -18.15
N PRO A 8 9.03 -8.52 -17.98
CA PRO A 8 9.34 -7.44 -17.04
C PRO A 8 8.59 -6.18 -17.47
N LYS A 9 7.78 -5.61 -16.58
CA LYS A 9 7.06 -4.35 -16.84
C LYS A 9 8.08 -3.22 -17.02
N GLU A 10 7.96 -2.46 -18.11
CA GLU A 10 8.68 -1.19 -18.31
C GLU A 10 8.39 -0.21 -17.16
N ASP A 11 9.33 0.72 -16.95
CA ASP A 11 9.40 1.64 -15.81
C ASP A 11 8.03 2.26 -15.45
N PRO A 12 7.39 1.82 -14.35
CA PRO A 12 6.04 2.26 -13.97
C PRO A 12 5.96 3.75 -13.65
N ASP A 13 7.10 4.45 -13.57
CA ASP A 13 7.16 5.86 -13.22
C ASP A 13 6.83 6.82 -14.39
N LYS A 14 6.86 6.37 -15.65
CA LYS A 14 6.52 7.22 -16.81
C LYS A 14 5.02 7.25 -17.10
N ASP A 15 4.35 6.12 -16.99
CA ASP A 15 2.90 6.01 -17.23
C ASP A 15 2.08 6.51 -16.04
N THR A 16 2.51 6.24 -14.80
CA THR A 16 1.88 6.83 -13.60
C THR A 16 1.89 8.36 -13.60
N ARG A 17 2.91 9.01 -14.17
CA ARG A 17 2.99 10.48 -14.30
C ARG A 17 1.98 11.04 -15.29
N LYS A 18 1.58 10.27 -16.31
CA LYS A 18 0.64 10.71 -17.35
C LYS A 18 -0.81 10.59 -16.88
N ALA A 19 -1.21 9.50 -16.21
CA ALA A 19 -2.57 9.42 -15.65
C ALA A 19 -2.77 10.27 -14.38
N PHE A 20 -1.69 10.60 -13.65
CA PHE A 20 -1.80 11.56 -12.54
C PHE A 20 -2.34 12.93 -12.99
N LYS A 21 -2.04 13.34 -14.23
CA LYS A 21 -2.57 14.58 -14.81
C LYS A 21 -4.01 14.44 -15.33
N SER A 22 -4.52 13.23 -15.54
CA SER A 22 -5.84 13.01 -16.14
C SER A 22 -6.96 12.75 -15.12
N LEU A 23 -6.65 12.56 -13.83
CA LEU A 23 -7.64 12.30 -12.78
C LEU A 23 -7.94 13.56 -11.95
N PRO A 24 -9.06 14.28 -12.19
CA PRO A 24 -9.36 15.55 -11.52
C PRO A 24 -9.47 15.42 -10.00
N VAL A 25 -10.00 14.31 -9.50
CA VAL A 25 -10.13 14.05 -8.06
C VAL A 25 -8.77 13.98 -7.35
N LEU A 26 -7.74 13.41 -8.00
CA LEU A 26 -6.38 13.37 -7.44
C LEU A 26 -5.71 14.75 -7.47
N GLN A 27 -6.01 15.58 -8.46
CA GLN A 27 -5.54 16.96 -8.49
C GLN A 27 -6.16 17.79 -7.37
N LEU A 28 -7.47 17.65 -7.18
CA LEU A 28 -8.20 18.29 -6.08
C LEU A 28 -7.67 17.83 -4.73
N PHE A 29 -7.41 16.53 -4.55
CA PHE A 29 -6.78 16.00 -3.34
C PHE A 29 -5.41 16.63 -3.06
N LYS A 30 -4.55 16.73 -4.08
CA LYS A 30 -3.23 17.36 -3.94
C LYS A 30 -3.33 18.84 -3.54
N HIS A 31 -4.34 19.55 -4.04
CA HIS A 31 -4.60 20.94 -3.67
C HIS A 31 -5.07 21.01 -2.22
N HIS A 32 -6.10 20.25 -1.87
CA HIS A 32 -6.65 20.15 -0.52
C HIS A 32 -5.56 19.89 0.54
N LEU A 33 -4.62 18.97 0.29
CA LEU A 33 -3.52 18.69 1.22
C LEU A 33 -2.62 19.90 1.53
N LYS A 34 -2.56 20.90 0.66
CA LYS A 34 -1.78 22.13 0.85
C LYS A 34 -2.58 23.23 1.54
N ASP A 35 -3.89 23.08 1.59
CA ASP A 35 -4.80 24.04 2.20
C ASP A 35 -4.88 23.80 3.72
N PHE A 36 -5.41 24.80 4.45
CA PHE A 36 -5.55 24.72 5.90
C PHE A 36 -6.36 23.49 6.34
N GLU A 37 -7.44 23.18 5.63
CA GLU A 37 -8.30 22.03 5.92
C GLU A 37 -7.62 20.68 5.70
N GLY A 38 -6.65 20.59 4.78
CA GLY A 38 -5.84 19.38 4.57
C GLY A 38 -4.58 19.31 5.44
N GLY A 39 -4.41 20.28 6.35
CA GLY A 39 -3.29 20.36 7.29
C GLY A 39 -2.06 21.09 6.75
N SER A 40 -2.22 21.97 5.74
CA SER A 40 -1.17 22.86 5.22
C SER A 40 0.15 22.16 4.92
N ARG A 41 0.11 21.01 4.27
CA ARG A 41 1.30 20.20 4.05
C ARG A 41 2.24 20.88 3.07
N LYS A 42 3.55 20.71 3.31
CA LYS A 42 4.59 21.14 2.37
C LYS A 42 4.32 20.57 0.98
N PRO A 43 4.62 21.31 -0.12
CA PRO A 43 4.32 20.88 -1.48
C PRO A 43 4.83 19.48 -1.84
N GLN A 44 6.04 19.13 -1.36
CA GLN A 44 6.63 17.81 -1.58
C GLN A 44 5.84 16.71 -0.86
N VAL A 45 5.45 16.95 0.39
CA VAL A 45 4.67 15.98 1.19
C VAL A 45 3.30 15.73 0.56
N ALA A 46 2.62 16.77 0.08
CA ALA A 46 1.36 16.64 -0.64
C ALA A 46 1.53 15.82 -1.95
N LYS A 47 2.62 16.07 -2.69
CA LYS A 47 2.96 15.30 -3.89
C LYS A 47 3.20 13.82 -3.56
N ASP A 48 3.92 13.52 -2.48
CA ASP A 48 4.22 12.15 -2.06
C ASP A 48 2.94 11.40 -1.65
N HIS A 49 2.03 12.03 -0.90
CA HIS A 49 0.75 11.41 -0.56
C HIS A 49 -0.06 11.07 -1.81
N THR A 50 -0.19 12.04 -2.72
CA THR A 50 -0.97 11.84 -3.95
C THR A 50 -0.33 10.77 -4.84
N ARG A 51 1.01 10.71 -4.93
CA ARG A 51 1.73 9.68 -5.69
C ARG A 51 1.48 8.28 -5.12
N ARG A 52 1.45 8.14 -3.79
CA ARG A 52 1.15 6.85 -3.14
C ARG A 52 -0.28 6.37 -3.44
N VAL A 53 -1.26 7.27 -3.41
CA VAL A 53 -2.66 6.93 -3.77
C VAL A 53 -2.76 6.55 -5.24
N CYS A 54 -2.11 7.32 -6.13
CA CYS A 54 -2.06 7.00 -7.56
C CYS A 54 -1.47 5.61 -7.80
N ARG A 55 -0.33 5.29 -7.18
CA ARG A 55 0.27 3.96 -7.30
C ARG A 55 -0.68 2.86 -6.83
N LEU A 56 -1.37 3.06 -5.71
CA LEU A 56 -2.36 2.10 -5.21
C LEU A 56 -3.49 1.84 -6.19
N LEU A 57 -3.95 2.90 -6.86
CA LEU A 57 -4.98 2.80 -7.88
C LEU A 57 -4.48 2.00 -9.10
N TYR A 58 -3.24 2.23 -9.52
CA TYR A 58 -2.60 1.50 -10.63
C TYR A 58 -2.44 0.00 -10.36
N GLU A 59 -2.30 -0.38 -9.10
CA GLU A 59 -2.20 -1.80 -8.71
C GLU A 59 -3.55 -2.52 -8.79
N ILE A 60 -4.65 -1.77 -8.78
CA ILE A 60 -6.02 -2.28 -8.95
C ILE A 60 -6.42 -2.25 -10.42
N ASP A 61 -6.05 -1.18 -11.13
CA ASP A 61 -6.40 -0.92 -12.52
C ASP A 61 -5.19 -0.36 -13.27
N ASP A 62 -4.66 -1.10 -14.24
CA ASP A 62 -3.46 -0.71 -15.01
C ASP A 62 -3.67 0.61 -15.80
N HIS A 63 -4.92 1.01 -16.08
CA HIS A 63 -5.26 2.22 -16.84
C HIS A 63 -6.43 2.98 -16.21
N PRO A 64 -6.23 3.58 -15.02
CA PRO A 64 -7.33 4.13 -14.26
C PRO A 64 -7.91 5.38 -14.92
N SER A 65 -9.17 5.30 -15.34
CA SER A 65 -9.96 6.45 -15.79
C SER A 65 -10.68 7.16 -14.64
N SER A 66 -10.74 6.55 -13.46
CA SER A 66 -11.40 7.08 -12.28
C SER A 66 -10.76 6.60 -10.98
N VAL A 67 -11.16 7.22 -9.85
CA VAL A 67 -10.72 6.77 -8.52
C VAL A 67 -11.68 5.77 -7.88
N LYS A 68 -12.82 5.45 -8.52
CA LYS A 68 -13.84 4.50 -8.01
C LYS A 68 -13.28 3.16 -7.56
N PRO A 69 -12.30 2.56 -8.26
CA PRO A 69 -11.77 1.25 -7.85
C PRO A 69 -11.23 1.23 -6.42
N LEU A 70 -10.82 2.38 -5.86
CA LEU A 70 -10.38 2.50 -4.47
C LEU A 70 -11.53 2.41 -3.44
N TRP A 71 -12.78 2.58 -3.85
CA TRP A 71 -13.93 2.51 -2.94
C TRP A 71 -14.39 1.07 -2.72
N ASP A 72 -14.09 0.17 -3.67
CA ASP A 72 -14.50 -1.22 -3.60
C ASP A 72 -13.74 -1.98 -2.50
N SER A 73 -14.51 -2.54 -1.56
CA SER A 73 -14.03 -3.38 -0.47
C SER A 73 -13.19 -4.58 -0.92
N ASN A 74 -13.45 -5.14 -2.10
CA ASN A 74 -12.69 -6.24 -2.67
C ASN A 74 -11.29 -5.77 -3.10
N ASN A 75 -11.20 -4.61 -3.73
CA ASN A 75 -9.93 -4.00 -4.13
C ASN A 75 -9.11 -3.57 -2.92
N ILE A 76 -9.77 -3.05 -1.89
CA ILE A 76 -9.12 -2.73 -0.61
C ILE A 76 -8.59 -4.00 0.07
N ASN A 77 -9.33 -5.11 0.06
CA ASN A 77 -8.83 -6.39 0.54
C ASN A 77 -7.67 -6.94 -0.31
N TYR A 78 -7.72 -6.76 -1.63
CA TYR A 78 -6.64 -7.12 -2.53
C TYR A 78 -5.35 -6.36 -2.18
N LEU A 79 -5.43 -5.03 -2.05
CA LEU A 79 -4.30 -4.20 -1.63
C LEU A 79 -3.77 -4.65 -0.26
N LYS A 80 -4.67 -4.88 0.71
CA LYS A 80 -4.32 -5.41 2.04
C LYS A 80 -3.47 -6.68 1.95
N ASN A 81 -3.96 -7.64 1.17
CA ASN A 81 -3.32 -8.94 1.01
C ASN A 81 -1.97 -8.80 0.34
N ASN A 82 -1.82 -7.98 -0.70
CA ASN A 82 -0.54 -7.79 -1.36
C ASN A 82 0.47 -7.03 -0.50
N PHE A 83 0.03 -6.02 0.25
CA PHE A 83 0.88 -5.33 1.23
C PHE A 83 1.42 -6.25 2.33
N PHE A 84 0.58 -7.14 2.87
CA PHE A 84 0.96 -8.01 3.99
C PHE A 84 1.58 -9.33 3.59
N LYS A 85 1.26 -9.87 2.41
CA LYS A 85 1.87 -11.12 1.90
C LYS A 85 3.23 -10.91 1.26
N GLY A 86 3.72 -9.68 1.16
CA GLY A 86 5.04 -9.38 0.61
C GLY A 86 5.14 -9.55 -0.90
N ASN A 87 3.99 -9.58 -1.60
CA ASN A 87 3.93 -9.65 -3.06
C ASN A 87 3.99 -8.24 -3.66
N ASP A 88 5.14 -7.92 -4.24
CA ASP A 88 5.41 -7.08 -5.44
C ASP A 88 4.74 -5.71 -5.69
N LEU A 89 3.90 -5.13 -4.82
CA LEU A 89 3.41 -3.74 -5.04
C LEU A 89 4.55 -2.71 -5.03
N LEU A 90 5.63 -3.04 -4.33
CA LEU A 90 6.81 -2.20 -4.13
C LEU A 90 7.97 -2.94 -4.78
N GLY A 91 8.53 -2.42 -5.88
CA GLY A 91 9.71 -3.01 -6.53
C GLY A 91 10.84 -3.32 -5.53
N GLU A 92 11.79 -4.17 -5.93
CA GLU A 92 12.76 -4.81 -5.02
C GLU A 92 13.48 -3.89 -4.03
N GLU A 93 13.69 -2.62 -4.39
CA GLU A 93 14.34 -1.61 -3.56
C GLU A 93 13.46 -1.09 -2.40
N GLU A 94 12.13 -1.08 -2.53
CA GLU A 94 11.20 -0.61 -1.50
C GLU A 94 10.63 -1.74 -0.63
N LYS A 95 10.91 -3.02 -0.97
CA LYS A 95 10.22 -4.24 -0.49
C LYS A 95 10.21 -4.49 1.02
N ARG A 96 10.91 -3.72 1.85
CA ARG A 96 11.23 -4.20 3.23
C ARG A 96 11.13 -3.20 4.36
N GLN A 97 10.70 -1.96 4.11
CA GLN A 97 10.65 -0.93 5.14
C GLN A 97 9.22 -0.75 5.69
N PRO A 98 8.95 -1.08 6.97
CA PRO A 98 7.65 -0.86 7.63
C PRO A 98 7.16 0.59 7.55
N THR A 99 8.09 1.53 7.46
CA THR A 99 7.84 2.97 7.29
C THR A 99 7.16 3.26 5.95
N THR A 100 7.51 2.53 4.89
CA THR A 100 6.88 2.64 3.57
C THR A 100 5.43 2.19 3.63
N LEU A 101 5.13 1.01 4.20
CA LEU A 101 3.76 0.50 4.35
C LEU A 101 2.89 1.46 5.16
N LYS A 102 3.39 1.96 6.28
CA LYS A 102 2.69 2.98 7.09
C LYS A 102 2.40 4.24 6.28
N ALA A 103 3.32 4.69 5.43
CA ALA A 103 3.12 5.87 4.60
C ALA A 103 2.02 5.66 3.53
N TYR A 104 1.93 4.48 2.92
CA TYR A 104 0.82 4.16 1.99
C TYR A 104 -0.53 4.12 2.70
N ILE A 105 -0.62 3.45 3.85
CA ILE A 105 -1.84 3.42 4.67
C ILE A 105 -2.26 4.84 5.07
N GLY A 106 -1.30 5.65 5.53
CA GLY A 106 -1.55 7.03 5.90
C GLY A 106 -2.05 7.88 4.74
N SER A 107 -1.46 7.74 3.54
CA SER A 107 -1.94 8.43 2.34
C SER A 107 -3.36 8.03 1.95
N LEU A 108 -3.67 6.73 1.98
CA LEU A 108 -5.00 6.23 1.63
C LEU A 108 -6.06 6.70 2.63
N ARG A 109 -5.71 6.77 3.92
CA ARG A 109 -6.58 7.31 4.97
C ARG A 109 -6.91 8.77 4.73
N LEU A 110 -5.90 9.59 4.46
CA LEU A 110 -6.09 11.01 4.14
C LEU A 110 -6.96 11.19 2.90
N PHE A 111 -6.78 10.32 1.90
CA PHE A 111 -7.59 10.36 0.69
C PHE A 111 -9.07 10.08 0.98
N PHE A 112 -9.42 9.04 1.73
CA PHE A 112 -10.82 8.78 2.06
C PHE A 112 -11.44 9.86 2.95
N GLN A 113 -10.69 10.41 3.90
CA GLN A 113 -11.15 11.58 4.67
C GLN A 113 -11.45 12.77 3.77
N PHE A 114 -10.57 13.04 2.80
CA PHE A 114 -10.80 14.06 1.78
C PHE A 114 -12.06 13.77 0.96
N VAL A 115 -12.25 12.53 0.49
CA VAL A 115 -13.43 12.16 -0.31
C VAL A 115 -14.73 12.39 0.45
N ILE A 116 -14.76 12.02 1.72
CA ILE A 116 -15.92 12.24 2.60
C ILE A 116 -16.15 13.75 2.83
N ALA A 117 -15.10 14.50 3.12
CA ALA A 117 -15.19 15.94 3.43
C ALA A 117 -15.56 16.79 2.20
N ARG A 118 -15.12 16.39 1.00
CA ARG A 118 -15.28 17.15 -0.25
C ARG A 118 -16.20 16.45 -1.26
N GLN A 119 -17.12 15.61 -0.77
CA GLN A 119 -18.04 14.83 -1.60
C GLN A 119 -18.84 15.68 -2.62
N GLU A 120 -19.28 16.88 -2.25
CA GLU A 120 -20.05 17.77 -3.13
C GLU A 120 -19.21 18.34 -4.28
N GLU A 121 -17.90 18.49 -4.07
CA GLU A 121 -16.99 18.89 -5.15
C GLU A 121 -16.65 17.71 -6.04
N ILE A 122 -16.49 16.52 -5.46
CA ILE A 122 -16.22 15.30 -6.21
C ILE A 122 -17.39 14.93 -7.12
N ARG A 123 -18.64 15.13 -6.67
CA ARG A 123 -19.87 15.01 -7.49
C ARG A 123 -19.84 15.80 -8.79
N LYS A 124 -19.10 16.91 -8.83
CA LYS A 124 -18.97 17.76 -10.04
C LYS A 124 -17.89 17.25 -10.99
N LEU A 125 -16.97 16.43 -10.50
CA LEU A 125 -15.81 15.93 -11.23
C LEU A 125 -16.00 14.50 -11.72
N GLU A 126 -16.85 13.75 -11.03
CA GLU A 126 -17.13 12.35 -11.31
C GLU A 126 -18.54 12.00 -10.87
N ASP A 127 -19.14 10.97 -11.47
CA ASP A 127 -20.41 10.40 -11.05
C ASP A 127 -20.26 9.80 -9.63
N PHE A 128 -20.50 10.59 -8.58
CA PHE A 128 -20.31 10.18 -7.18
C PHE A 128 -21.64 10.22 -6.42
N GLY A 129 -22.24 9.06 -6.18
CA GLY A 129 -23.53 8.93 -5.51
C GLY A 129 -23.43 8.63 -4.01
N ASP A 130 -24.59 8.60 -3.34
CA ASP A 130 -24.69 8.16 -1.94
C ASP A 130 -24.28 6.69 -1.75
N ALA A 131 -24.46 5.86 -2.79
CA ALA A 131 -23.96 4.49 -2.79
C ALA A 131 -22.42 4.46 -2.69
N ASP A 132 -21.75 5.32 -3.46
CA ASP A 132 -20.29 5.44 -3.44
C ASP A 132 -19.79 5.97 -2.10
N LEU A 133 -20.48 6.94 -1.50
CA LEU A 133 -20.17 7.43 -0.17
C LEU A 133 -20.24 6.31 0.89
N ARG A 134 -21.22 5.41 0.80
CA ARG A 134 -21.30 4.24 1.68
C ARG A 134 -20.12 3.29 1.47
N LEU A 135 -19.70 3.08 0.23
CA LEU A 135 -18.52 2.27 -0.09
C LEU A 135 -17.24 2.89 0.48
N VAL A 136 -17.04 4.20 0.32
CA VAL A 136 -15.90 4.94 0.89
C VAL A 136 -15.88 4.83 2.41
N ASN A 137 -17.01 5.01 3.08
CA ASN A 137 -17.09 4.85 4.54
C ASN A 137 -16.76 3.41 4.97
N SER A 138 -17.22 2.40 4.24
CA SER A 138 -16.87 1.00 4.53
C SER A 138 -15.38 0.72 4.31
N ALA A 139 -14.80 1.22 3.22
CA ALA A 139 -13.37 1.13 2.93
C ALA A 139 -12.52 1.80 4.02
N MET A 140 -12.94 2.99 4.46
CA MET A 140 -12.31 3.72 5.56
C MET A 140 -12.34 2.92 6.87
N ALA A 141 -13.50 2.39 7.27
CA ALA A 141 -13.62 1.56 8.46
C ALA A 141 -12.72 0.31 8.42
N ARG A 142 -12.58 -0.33 7.24
CA ARG A 142 -11.64 -1.44 7.05
C ARG A 142 -10.20 -1.00 7.22
N LEU A 143 -9.82 0.15 6.65
CA LEU A 143 -8.47 0.69 6.71
C LEU A 143 -8.02 0.95 8.16
N GLU A 144 -8.94 1.33 9.05
CA GLU A 144 -8.64 1.53 10.47
C GLU A 144 -8.18 0.25 11.20
N THR A 145 -8.50 -0.93 10.65
CA THR A 145 -8.04 -2.22 11.20
C THR A 145 -6.62 -2.59 10.76
N TRP A 146 -6.08 -1.92 9.75
CA TRP A 146 -4.81 -2.30 9.12
C TRP A 146 -3.57 -2.02 9.97
N PRO A 147 -3.47 -0.93 10.76
CA PRO A 147 -2.32 -0.72 11.63
C PRO A 147 -2.05 -1.87 12.59
N LYS A 148 -3.12 -2.45 13.16
CA LYS A 148 -3.02 -3.64 14.02
C LYS A 148 -2.57 -4.87 13.23
N ALA A 149 -3.20 -5.13 12.08
CA ALA A 149 -2.82 -6.24 11.21
C ALA A 149 -1.35 -6.14 10.73
N LEU A 150 -0.86 -4.92 10.46
CA LEU A 150 0.53 -4.65 10.12
C LEU A 150 1.47 -4.99 11.28
N ALA A 151 1.13 -4.54 12.50
CA ALA A 151 1.92 -4.82 13.69
C ALA A 151 2.01 -6.32 13.96
N ASP A 152 0.89 -7.04 13.86
CA ASP A 152 0.82 -8.49 14.05
C ASP A 152 1.67 -9.23 13.01
N ALA A 153 1.58 -8.85 11.73
CA ALA A 153 2.38 -9.44 10.65
C ALA A 153 3.89 -9.19 10.85
N MET A 154 4.28 -7.98 11.29
CA MET A 154 5.66 -7.65 11.60
C MET A 154 6.19 -8.44 12.80
N ASN A 155 5.40 -8.59 13.84
CA ASN A 155 5.77 -9.37 15.03
C ASN A 155 5.92 -10.84 14.68
N LYS A 156 5.01 -11.40 13.89
CA LYS A 156 5.11 -12.77 13.36
C LYS A 156 6.41 -12.96 12.58
N ARG A 157 6.73 -12.05 11.64
CA ARG A 157 7.99 -12.12 10.89
C ARG A 157 9.23 -12.06 11.78
N LYS A 158 9.23 -11.21 12.80
CA LYS A 158 10.34 -11.16 13.78
C LYS A 158 10.48 -12.47 14.56
N ALA A 159 9.36 -13.09 14.92
CA ALA A 159 9.37 -14.41 15.57
C ALA A 159 9.90 -15.49 14.64
N ASP A 160 9.46 -15.52 13.38
CA ASP A 160 9.92 -16.49 12.37
C ASP A 160 11.43 -16.36 12.10
N ILE A 161 11.97 -15.13 12.02
CA ILE A 161 13.41 -14.89 11.89
C ILE A 161 14.16 -15.40 13.12
N ARG A 162 13.67 -15.08 14.33
CA ARG A 162 14.29 -15.54 15.57
C ARG A 162 14.32 -17.08 15.68
N LEU A 163 13.26 -17.75 15.24
CA LEU A 163 13.21 -19.21 15.21
C LEU A 163 14.26 -19.79 14.26
N ARG A 164 14.40 -19.23 13.05
CA ARG A 164 15.46 -19.61 12.10
C ARG A 164 16.86 -19.38 12.67
N ASP A 165 17.11 -18.23 13.28
CA ASP A 165 18.40 -17.91 13.90
C ASP A 165 18.74 -18.89 15.05
N VAL A 166 17.72 -19.38 15.77
CA VAL A 166 17.89 -20.39 16.83
C VAL A 166 18.18 -21.76 16.22
N ASP A 167 17.44 -22.18 15.19
CA ASP A 167 17.66 -23.46 14.49
C ASP A 167 19.05 -23.51 13.85
N GLU A 168 19.51 -22.42 13.21
CA GLU A 168 20.87 -22.33 12.65
C GLU A 168 21.94 -22.42 13.74
N LYS A 169 21.76 -21.73 14.88
CA LYS A 169 22.71 -21.79 15.99
C LYS A 169 22.77 -23.15 16.67
N LEU A 170 21.64 -23.85 16.77
CA LEU A 170 21.59 -25.23 17.28
C LEU A 170 22.29 -26.18 16.31
N CYS A 171 22.01 -26.05 15.01
CA CYS A 171 22.64 -26.87 13.97
C CYS A 171 24.17 -26.72 13.94
N VAL A 172 24.70 -25.50 14.13
CA VAL A 172 26.16 -25.26 14.20
C VAL A 172 26.78 -25.91 15.45
N LYS A 173 26.13 -25.80 16.61
CA LYS A 173 26.61 -26.42 17.86
C LYS A 173 26.63 -27.94 17.80
N ASP A 174 25.60 -28.54 17.21
CA ASP A 174 25.53 -30.00 17.02
C ASP A 174 26.61 -30.49 16.04
N TYR A 175 26.92 -29.69 15.02
CA TYR A 175 28.03 -29.95 14.09
C TYR A 175 29.39 -29.87 14.80
N GLU A 176 29.65 -28.81 15.57
CA GLU A 176 30.89 -28.65 16.34
C GLU A 176 31.07 -29.77 17.37
N ALA A 177 30.00 -30.16 18.08
CA ALA A 177 30.01 -31.25 19.03
C ALA A 177 30.32 -32.61 18.37
N PHE A 178 29.74 -32.87 17.20
CA PHE A 178 30.03 -34.08 16.41
C PHE A 178 31.51 -34.15 16.00
N PHE A 179 32.08 -33.07 15.47
CA PHE A 179 33.48 -33.04 15.05
C PHE A 179 34.48 -33.13 16.23
N HIS A 180 34.14 -32.57 17.39
CA HIS A 180 34.96 -32.73 18.59
C HIS A 180 34.93 -34.16 19.13
N SER A 181 33.79 -34.87 19.04
CA SER A 181 33.67 -36.27 19.47
C SER A 181 34.41 -37.29 18.57
N GLN A 182 34.85 -36.88 17.38
CA GLN A 182 35.56 -37.71 16.40
C GLN A 182 37.10 -37.52 16.46
N ARG A 183 37.59 -36.61 17.32
CA ARG A 183 39.02 -36.29 17.48
C ARG A 183 39.66 -36.89 18.73
N ASP A 184 38.87 -37.49 19.61
CA ASP A 184 39.30 -38.28 20.77
C ASP A 184 39.20 -39.78 20.44
#